data_AF-A0A6J0VDD8-F1
#
_entry.id   AF-A0A6J0VDD8-F1
#
_cell.length_a   1.000
_cell.length_b   1.000
_cell.length_c   1.000
_cell.angle_alpha   90.00
_cell.angle_beta   90.00
_cell.angle_gamma   90.00
#
_symmetry.space_group_name_H-M   'P 1'
#
loop_
_entity.id
_entity.type
_entity.pdbx_description
1 polymer ?
#
loop_
_entity_poly.entity_id
_entity_poly.type
_entity_poly.pdbx_seq_one_letter_code
_entity_poly.pdbx_strand_id
1 'polypeptide(L)' 'MWYEILPSLGVIYAFLVMPGIALTYIQKKSSGDKPKRIVRTPNSFFMMERDVRVSKTNRYYDSKVSLTSF' A
#
# COMPACT_ATOMS: atom_id res chain seq x y z
N MET A 1 -22.01 -32.98 -7.47
CA MET A 1 -22.18 -33.92 -6.34
C MET A 1 -21.16 -33.75 -5.20
N TRP A 2 -19.95 -33.23 -5.39
CA TRP A 2 -19.26 -32.49 -4.29
C TRP A 2 -18.63 -31.20 -4.82
N TYR A 3 -18.14 -31.24 -6.05
CA TYR A 3 -17.66 -30.08 -6.79
C TYR A 3 -18.70 -28.98 -7.09
N GLU A 4 -19.99 -29.23 -6.87
CA GLU A 4 -21.04 -28.21 -7.07
C GLU A 4 -20.96 -27.05 -6.06
N ILE A 5 -20.20 -27.22 -4.97
CA ILE A 5 -19.88 -26.13 -4.04
C ILE A 5 -18.75 -25.24 -4.58
N LEU A 6 -17.90 -25.74 -5.48
CA LEU A 6 -16.73 -25.02 -5.98
C LEU A 6 -17.08 -23.73 -6.74
N PRO A 7 -18.15 -23.66 -7.56
CA PRO A 7 -18.56 -22.40 -8.17
C PRO A 7 -18.93 -21.33 -7.12
N SER A 8 -19.69 -21.71 -6.09
CA SER A 8 -20.08 -20.79 -5.01
C SER A 8 -18.87 -20.33 -4.20
N LEU A 9 -17.99 -21.28 -3.81
CA LEU A 9 -16.74 -20.96 -3.13
C LEU A 9 -15.79 -20.13 -3.99
N GLY A 10 -15.72 -20.39 -5.29
CA GLY A 10 -14.90 -19.65 -6.23
C GLY A 10 -15.36 -18.20 -6.37
N VAL A 11 -16.67 -17.98 -6.44
CA VAL A 11 -17.26 -16.63 -6.43
C VAL A 11 -16.93 -15.91 -5.13
N ILE A 12 -17.16 -16.54 -3.97
CA ILE A 12 -16.84 -15.96 -2.65
C ILE A 12 -15.35 -15.63 -2.56
N TYR A 13 -14.48 -16.58 -2.93
CA TYR A 13 -13.04 -16.39 -2.92
C TYR A 13 -12.60 -15.22 -3.81
N ALA A 14 -13.12 -15.15 -5.04
CA ALA A 14 -12.82 -14.06 -5.96
C ALA A 14 -13.22 -12.70 -5.37
N PHE A 15 -14.42 -12.61 -4.78
CA PHE A 15 -14.90 -11.37 -4.15
C PHE A 15 -14.16 -11.02 -2.86
N LEU A 16 -13.59 -11.98 -2.12
CA LEU A 16 -12.74 -11.69 -0.97
C LEU A 16 -11.33 -11.24 -1.37
N VAL A 17 -10.79 -11.80 -2.45
CA VAL A 17 -9.43 -11.52 -2.91
C VAL A 17 -9.36 -10.22 -3.71
N MET A 18 -10.36 -9.93 -4.55
CA MET A 18 -10.44 -8.73 -5.39
C MET A 18 -10.14 -7.43 -4.62
N PRO A 19 -10.80 -7.14 -3.48
CA PRO A 19 -10.55 -5.93 -2.71
C PRO A 19 -9.12 -5.84 -2.19
N GLY A 20 -8.52 -6.96 -1.76
CA GLY A 20 -7.14 -6.99 -1.30
C GLY A 20 -6.16 -6.63 -2.41
N ILE A 21 -6.33 -7.23 -3.58
CA ILE A 21 -5.50 -6.93 -4.76
C ILE A 21 -5.70 -5.47 -5.18
N ALA A 22 -6.94 -5.03 -5.35
CA ALA A 22 -7.26 -3.65 -5.73
C ALA A 22 -6.65 -2.64 -4.76
N LEU A 23 -6.75 -2.88 -3.44
CA LEU A 23 -6.21 -2.00 -2.43
C LEU A 23 -4.69 -1.92 -2.47
N THR A 24 -3.99 -3.04 -2.70
CA THR A 24 -2.52 -3.01 -2.83
C THR A 24 -2.06 -2.17 -4.03
N TYR A 25 -2.74 -2.27 -5.17
CA TYR A 25 -2.47 -1.43 -6.33
C TYR A 25 -2.73 0.06 -6.04
N ILE A 26 -3.87 0.38 -5.43
CA ILE A 26 -4.22 1.76 -5.07
C ILE A 26 -3.19 2.34 -4.09
N GLN A 27 -2.83 1.59 -3.05
CA GLN A 27 -1.85 2.01 -2.04
C GLN A 27 -0.46 2.20 -2.62
N LYS A 28 -0.03 1.33 -3.53
CA LYS A 28 1.25 1.45 -4.25
C LYS A 28 1.24 2.70 -5.13
N LYS A 29 0.15 2.94 -5.87
CA LYS A 29 0.02 4.13 -6.72
C LYS A 29 -0.01 5.43 -5.93
N SER A 30 -0.74 5.46 -4.80
CA SER A 30 -0.84 6.66 -3.95
C SER A 30 0.45 7.00 -3.21
N SER A 31 1.34 6.01 -3.00
CA SER A 31 2.56 6.14 -2.21
C SER A 31 3.84 6.17 -3.07
N GLY A 32 3.71 6.53 -4.35
CA GLY A 32 4.87 6.70 -5.24
C GLY A 32 5.60 5.40 -5.59
N ASP A 33 4.84 4.34 -5.89
CA ASP A 33 5.33 2.99 -6.22
C ASP A 33 5.93 2.19 -5.05
N LYS A 34 5.88 2.76 -3.84
CA LYS A 34 6.34 2.13 -2.60
C LYS A 34 5.16 1.57 -1.81
N PRO A 35 5.38 0.61 -0.89
CA PRO A 35 4.34 0.22 0.05
C PRO A 35 3.94 1.41 0.93
N LYS A 36 2.64 1.55 1.22
CA LYS A 36 2.13 2.60 2.12
C LYS A 36 2.78 2.46 3.50
N ARG A 37 3.32 3.55 4.04
CA ARG A 37 3.91 3.58 5.38
C ARG A 37 2.85 3.36 6.45
N ILE A 38 3.09 2.43 7.37
CA ILE A 38 2.22 2.17 8.51
C ILE A 38 2.78 2.92 9.71
N VAL A 39 2.00 3.87 10.24
CA VAL A 39 2.36 4.65 11.41
C VAL A 39 1.67 4.05 12.63
N ARG A 40 2.44 3.31 13.45
CA ARG A 40 1.92 2.68 14.69
C ARG A 40 2.30 3.42 15.96
N THR A 41 3.38 4.19 15.92
CA THR A 41 3.92 4.90 17.08
C THR A 41 3.97 6.41 16.82
N PRO A 42 3.92 7.26 17.86
CA PRO A 42 4.06 8.70 17.71
C PRO A 42 5.38 9.10 17.04
N ASN A 43 6.47 8.39 17.35
CA ASN A 43 7.76 8.61 16.68
C ASN A 43 7.68 8.32 15.17
N SER A 44 6.96 7.25 14.76
CA SER A 44 6.75 6.95 13.34
C SER A 44 5.99 8.07 12.62
N PHE A 45 5.05 8.74 13.31
CA PHE A 45 4.31 9.88 12.77
C PHE A 45 5.22 11.10 12.63
N PHE A 46 5.97 11.43 13.68
CA PHE A 46 6.92 12.55 13.67
C PHE A 46 7.97 12.42 12.56
N MET A 47 8.48 11.20 12.34
CA MET A 47 9.38 10.91 11.22
C MET A 47 8.71 11.08 9.85
N MET A 48 7.44 10.71 9.72
CA MET A 48 6.68 10.90 8.47
C MET A 48 6.46 12.39 8.19
N GLU A 49 6.11 13.20 9.18
CA GLU A 49 5.98 14.66 9.03
C GLU A 49 7.32 15.33 8.71
N ARG A 50 8.42 14.82 9.26
CA ARG A 50 9.77 15.26 8.88
C ARG A 50 10.01 15.01 7.39
N ASP A 51 9.64 13.83 6.87
CA ASP A 51 9.80 13.51 5.45
C ASP A 51 8.95 14.41 4.55
N VAL A 52 7.72 14.76 4.97
CA VAL A 52 6.87 15.74 4.27
C VAL A 52 7.56 17.11 4.16
N ARG A 53 8.12 17.62 5.27
CA ARG A 53 8.81 18.91 5.32
C ARG A 53 10.07 18.94 4.45
N VAL A 54 10.85 17.85 4.47
CA VAL A 54 12.10 17.73 3.70
C VAL A 54 11.81 17.50 2.21
N SER A 55 10.69 16.88 1.87
CA SER A 55 10.30 16.60 0.49
C SER A 55 10.10 17.87 -0.36
N LYS A 56 9.73 19.01 0.21
CA LYS A 56 9.36 20.25 -0.52
C LYS A 56 8.18 20.11 -1.51
N THR A 57 7.67 18.90 -1.75
CA THR A 57 6.47 18.63 -2.57
C THR A 57 5.23 18.31 -1.73
N ASN A 58 5.35 18.43 -0.41
CA ASN A 58 4.30 18.10 0.57
C ASN A 58 3.84 16.62 0.46
N ARG A 59 4.72 15.72 0.01
CA ARG A 59 4.45 14.29 -0.16
C ARG A 59 5.46 13.49 0.64
N TYR A 60 4.99 12.67 1.57
CA TYR A 60 5.86 11.91 2.47
C TYR A 60 6.67 10.79 1.76
N TYR A 61 6.21 10.32 0.59
CA TYR A 61 6.82 9.20 -0.12
C TYR A 61 7.96 9.61 -1.07
N ASP A 62 8.12 10.90 -1.31
CA ASP A 62 9.20 11.47 -2.13
C ASP A 62 10.49 11.55 -1.30
N SER A 63 11.30 10.51 -1.41
CA SER A 63 12.58 10.37 -0.70
C SER A 63 13.68 11.12 -1.44
N LYS A 64 14.40 12.00 -0.73
CA LYS A 64 15.50 12.78 -1.34
C LYS A 64 16.75 11.98 -1.70
N VAL A 65 16.96 10.86 -1.05
CA VAL A 65 18.04 9.92 -1.38
C VAL A 65 17.40 8.69 -1.99
N SER A 66 17.43 8.58 -3.31
CA SER A 66 16.97 7.39 -4.03
C SER A 66 18.11 6.38 -4.13
N LEU A 67 17.88 5.15 -3.65
CA LEU A 67 18.81 4.02 -3.80
C LEU A 67 18.86 3.44 -5.23
N THR A 68 18.22 4.11 -6.20
CA THR A 68 18.25 3.76 -7.63
C THR A 68 19.47 4.34 -8.36
N SER A 69 20.45 4.86 -7.62
CA SER A 69 21.64 5.55 -8.11
C SER A 69 22.94 4.80 -7.75
N PHE A 70 22.92 3.47 -7.89
CA PHE A 70 24.10 2.60 -7.95
C PHE A 70 23.85 1.52 -9.01
#